data_AF-A0A7Y6UF33-F1
#
_entry.id   AF-A0A7Y6UF33-F1
#
_cell.length_a   1.000
_cell.length_b   1.000
_cell.length_c   1.000
_cell.angle_alpha   90.00
_cell.angle_beta   90.00
_cell.angle_gamma   90.00
#
_symmetry.space_group_name_H-M   'P 1'
#
loop_
_entity.id
_entity.type
_entity.pdbx_description
1 polymer ?
#
loop_
_entity_poly.entity_id
_entity_poly.type
_entity_poly.pdbx_seq_one_letter_code
_entity_poly.pdbx_strand_id
1 'polypeptide(L)' 'MKVVAKPRTLRADAERNRRRVLEVAEHAFATEGLAVPIDEVARRSGLGIGTVYR' A
#
# COMPACT_ATOMS: atom_id res chain seq x y z
N MET A 1 6.37 21.11 17.93
CA MET A 1 7.57 20.40 17.44
C MET A 1 7.17 19.50 16.26
N LYS A 2 7.67 19.76 15.04
CA LYS A 2 7.45 18.87 13.87
C LYS A 2 8.69 17.98 13.71
N VAL A 3 8.52 16.67 13.86
CA VAL A 3 9.58 15.71 13.55
C VAL A 3 9.65 15.58 12.03
N VAL A 4 10.70 16.11 11.41
CA VAL A 4 10.95 15.94 9.97
C VAL A 4 11.58 14.57 9.78
N ALA A 5 10.86 13.64 9.14
CA ALA A 5 11.34 12.30 8.86
C ALA A 5 12.59 12.34 7.98
N LYS A 6 13.60 11.53 8.35
CA LYS A 6 14.95 11.53 7.77
C LYS A 6 14.91 11.07 6.29
N PRO A 7 15.66 11.69 5.35
CA PRO A 7 15.49 11.47 3.90
C PRO A 7 15.77 10.05 3.37
N ARG A 8 16.41 9.18 4.17
CA ARG A 8 16.72 7.77 3.81
C ARG A 8 15.66 6.78 4.27
N THR A 9 14.85 7.09 5.30
CA THR A 9 13.83 6.18 5.81
C THR A 9 12.56 6.26 4.98
N LEU A 10 12.14 7.46 4.56
CA LEU A 10 10.91 7.68 3.81
C LEU A 10 10.87 6.93 2.46
N ARG A 11 11.97 6.91 1.70
CA ARG A 11 12.02 6.16 0.42
C ARG A 11 11.93 4.66 0.63
N ALA A 12 12.62 4.14 1.66
CA ALA A 12 12.56 2.73 2.00
C ALA A 12 11.18 2.32 2.54
N ASP A 13 10.50 3.20 3.28
CA ASP A 13 9.11 3.01 3.70
C ASP A 13 8.16 2.98 2.50
N ALA A 14 8.30 3.91 1.55
CA ALA A 14 7.49 3.96 0.34
C ALA A 14 7.62 2.68 -0.48
N GLU A 15 8.83 2.16 -0.65
CA GLU A 15 9.07 0.91 -1.38
C GLU A 15 8.42 -0.29 -0.68
N ARG A 16 8.55 -0.39 0.65
CA ARG A 16 7.89 -1.44 1.43
C ARG A 16 6.38 -1.39 1.31
N ASN A 17 5.82 -0.18 1.37
CA ASN A 17 4.38 0.02 1.23
C ASN A 17 3.91 -0.42 -0.15
N ARG A 18 4.60 0.01 -1.21
CA ARG A 18 4.29 -0.39 -2.59
C ARG A 18 4.32 -1.90 -2.75
N ARG A 19 5.38 -2.56 -2.28
CA ARG A 19 5.49 -4.03 -2.36
C ARG A 19 4.31 -4.71 -1.67
N ARG A 20 3.93 -4.25 -0.48
CA ARG A 20 2.80 -4.81 0.27
C ARG A 20 1.46 -4.62 -0.43
N VAL A 21 1.23 -3.46 -1.05
CA VAL A 21 0.01 -3.23 -1.86
C VAL A 21 -0.04 -4.20 -3.03
N LEU A 22 1.07 -4.36 -3.76
CA LEU A 22 1.13 -5.22 -4.94
C LEU A 22 0.91 -6.69 -4.59
N GLU A 23 1.54 -7.19 -3.53
CA GLU A 23 1.35 -8.57 -3.06
C GLU A 23 -0.11 -8.87 -2.70
N VAL A 24 -0.76 -7.93 -1.98
CA VAL A 24 -2.18 -8.07 -1.62
C VAL A 24 -3.08 -7.97 -2.84
N ALA A 25 -2.80 -7.05 -3.77
CA ALA A 25 -3.55 -6.89 -5.00
C ALA A 25 -3.46 -8.14 -5.88
N GLU A 26 -2.25 -8.68 -6.07
CA GLU A 26 -1.99 -9.89 -6.83
C GLU A 26 -2.81 -11.06 -6.27
N HIS A 27 -2.74 -11.28 -4.95
CA HIS A 27 -3.52 -12.33 -4.31
C HIS A 27 -5.03 -12.12 -4.45
N ALA A 28 -5.52 -10.89 -4.20
CA ALA A 28 -6.95 -10.59 -4.29
C ALA A 28 -7.49 -10.79 -5.70
N PHE A 29 -6.78 -10.29 -6.71
CA PHE A 29 -7.19 -10.43 -8.10
C PHE A 29 -7.09 -11.87 -8.60
N ALA A 30 -6.10 -12.64 -8.16
CA ALA A 30 -5.97 -14.05 -8.51
C ALA A 30 -7.09 -14.92 -7.92
N THR A 31 -7.63 -14.55 -6.75
CA THR A 31 -8.60 -15.35 -6.01
C THR A 31 -10.04 -14.93 -6.23
N GLU A 32 -10.30 -13.63 -6.35
CA GLU A 32 -11.65 -13.04 -6.41
C GLU A 32 -11.93 -12.34 -7.75
N GLY A 33 -10.93 -12.24 -8.63
CA GLY A 33 -11.02 -11.60 -9.94
C GLY A 33 -10.79 -10.09 -9.91
N LEU A 34 -10.83 -9.46 -11.08
CA LEU A 34 -10.48 -8.04 -11.26
C LEU A 34 -11.53 -7.04 -10.73
N ALA A 35 -12.68 -7.53 -10.25
CA ALA A 35 -13.72 -6.69 -9.68
C ALA A 35 -13.43 -6.25 -8.23
N VAL A 36 -12.34 -6.74 -7.60
CA VAL A 36 -11.98 -6.35 -6.24
C VAL A 36 -11.71 -4.84 -6.18
N PRO A 37 -12.44 -4.09 -5.34
CA PRO A 37 -12.23 -2.66 -5.18
C PRO A 37 -10.85 -2.30 -4.61
N ILE A 38 -10.30 -1.16 -5.02
CA ILE A 38 -8.96 -0.70 -4.56
C ILE A 38 -8.96 -0.34 -3.07
N ASP A 39 -10.06 0.15 -2.53
CA ASP A 39 -10.24 0.38 -1.10
C ASP A 39 -10.19 -0.91 -0.29
N GLU A 40 -10.69 -2.02 -0.85
CA GLU A 40 -10.56 -3.34 -0.24
C GLU A 40 -9.10 -3.84 -0.26
N VAL A 41 -8.37 -3.63 -1.36
CA VAL A 41 -6.92 -3.89 -1.42
C VAL A 41 -6.16 -3.06 -0.39
N ALA A 42 -6.48 -1.77 -0.26
CA ALA A 42 -5.87 -0.88 0.73
C ALA A 42 -6.13 -1.39 2.16
N ARG A 43 -7.38 -1.73 2.48
CA ARG A 43 -7.78 -2.28 3.78
C ARG A 43 -7.01 -3.57 4.11
N ARG A 44 -6.92 -4.51 3.18
CA ARG A 44 -6.18 -5.78 3.34
C ARG A 44 -4.67 -5.57 3.49
N SER A 45 -4.10 -4.55 2.83
CA SER A 45 -2.69 -4.19 2.97
C SER A 45 -2.36 -3.54 4.33
N GLY A 46 -3.37 -3.14 5.10
CA GLY A 46 -3.19 -2.42 6.37
C GLY A 46 -2.66 -0.98 6.17
N LEU A 47 -2.74 -0.46 4.94
CA LEU A 47 -2.32 0.90 4.59
C LEU A 47 -3.56 1.77 4.35
N GLY A 48 -3.46 3.06 4.69
CA GLY A 48 -4.53 4.01 4.39
C GLY A 48 -4.68 4.24 2.88
N ILE A 49 -5.90 4.51 2.43
CA ILE A 49 -6.22 4.76 1.02
C ILE A 49 -5.32 5.84 0.38
N GLY A 50 -5.03 6.92 1.11
CA GLY A 50 -4.15 7.99 0.65
C GLY A 50 -2.67 7.60 0.51
N THR A 51 -2.24 6.48 1.12
CA THR A 51 -0.91 5.89 0.91
C THR A 51 -0.88 5.07 -0.38
N VAL A 52 -2.00 4.44 -0.74
CA VAL A 52 -2.12 3.63 -1.96
C VAL A 52 -2.21 4.48 -3.23
N TYR A 53 -2.88 5.64 -3.16
CA TYR A 53 -3.04 6.55 -4.29
C TYR A 53 -1.86 7.50 -4.56
N ARG A 54 -0.80 7.47 -3.72
CA ARG A 54 0.33 8.41 -3.81
C ARG A 54 1.47 7.89 -4.68
#